data_AF-T1C0M4-F1
#
_entry.id   AF-T1C0M4-F1
#
_cell.length_a   1.000
_cell.length_b   1.000
_cell.length_c   1.000
_cell.angle_alpha   90.00
_cell.angle_beta   90.00
_cell.angle_gamma   90.00
#
_symmetry.space_group_name_H-M   'P 1'
#
loop_
_entity.id
_entity.type
_entity.pdbx_description
1 polymer ?
#
loop_
_entity_poly.entity_id
_entity_poly.type
_entity_poly.pdbx_seq_one_letter_code
_entity_poly.pdbx_strand_id
1 'polypeptide(L)'
;CVTGIYMYGSDVYDVIARLQPSARGELEITDVNNHYIAHGMLGWDVLPGWWTDAGTFESLAQANLLAAALELFPGKSQWHNHTV
;
A
#
# COMPACT_ATOMS: atom_id res chain seq x y z
N CYS A 1 2.78 11.94 -0.49
CA CYS A 1 2.80 10.90 -1.55
C CYS A 1 1.42 10.24 -1.60
N VAL A 2 1.12 9.48 -2.65
CA VAL A 2 -0.02 8.55 -2.64
C VAL A 2 0.47 7.25 -2.01
N THR A 3 -0.25 6.77 -0.99
CA THR A 3 0.08 5.50 -0.32
C THR A 3 -0.30 4.31 -1.20
N GLY A 4 0.27 3.13 -0.93
CA GLY A 4 -0.08 1.89 -1.63
C GLY A 4 -1.46 1.28 -1.27
N ILE A 5 -2.47 2.11 -1.02
CA ILE A 5 -3.83 1.70 -0.63
C ILE A 5 -4.80 2.32 -1.62
N TYR A 6 -5.56 1.48 -2.32
CA TYR A 6 -6.48 1.91 -3.37
C TYR A 6 -7.78 1.11 -3.29
N MET A 7 -8.91 1.77 -3.56
CA MET A 7 -10.22 1.15 -3.69
C MET A 7 -10.82 1.54 -5.03
N TYR A 8 -11.32 0.57 -5.79
CA TYR A 8 -11.96 0.79 -7.08
C TYR A 8 -13.23 -0.05 -7.21
N GLY A 9 -14.15 0.43 -8.05
CA GLY A 9 -15.24 -0.39 -8.57
C GLY A 9 -14.75 -1.40 -9.60
N SER A 10 -15.67 -2.24 -10.10
CA SER A 10 -15.37 -3.24 -11.12
C SER A 10 -14.98 -2.65 -12.48
N ASP A 11 -15.33 -1.39 -12.74
CA ASP A 11 -14.96 -0.65 -13.95
C ASP A 11 -13.43 -0.51 -14.11
N VAL A 12 -12.65 -0.68 -13.04
CA VAL A 12 -11.18 -0.66 -13.09
C VAL A 12 -10.59 -1.69 -14.04
N TYR A 13 -11.26 -2.82 -14.26
CA TYR A 13 -10.76 -3.86 -15.17
C TYR A 13 -10.73 -3.37 -16.63
N ASP A 14 -11.72 -2.56 -17.03
CA ASP A 14 -11.74 -1.95 -18.37
C ASP A 14 -10.66 -0.88 -18.53
N VAL A 15 -10.35 -0.15 -17.44
CA VAL A 15 -9.28 0.85 -17.42
C VAL A 15 -7.92 0.17 -17.57
N ILE A 16 -7.65 -0.85 -16.75
CA ILE A 16 -6.39 -1.60 -16.76
C ILE A 16 -6.13 -2.23 -18.13
N ALA A 17 -7.17 -2.79 -18.77
CA ALA A 17 -7.06 -3.42 -20.09
C ALA A 17 -6.62 -2.46 -21.20
N ARG A 18 -6.75 -1.14 -21.01
CA ARG A 18 -6.42 -0.11 -22.02
C ARG A 18 -5.11 0.63 -21.72
N LEU A 19 -4.47 0.37 -20.59
CA LEU A 19 -3.22 1.02 -20.22
C LEU A 19 -2.12 0.70 -21.22
N GLN A 20 -1.22 1.67 -21.39
CA GLN A 20 -0.01 1.52 -22.18
C GLN A 20 1.20 1.54 -21.25
N PRO A 21 2.28 0.78 -21.56
CA PRO A 21 3.50 0.84 -20.78
C PRO A 21 4.06 2.28 -20.72
N SER A 22 4.52 2.68 -19.55
CA SER A 22 5.18 3.97 -19.36
C SER A 22 6.57 3.98 -20.01
N ALA A 23 7.29 5.10 -19.87
CA ALA A 23 8.70 5.17 -20.27
C ALA A 23 9.59 4.15 -19.55
N ARG A 24 9.15 3.59 -18.40
CA ARG A 24 9.83 2.50 -17.69
C ARG A 24 9.45 1.11 -18.21
N GLY A 25 8.47 1.01 -19.11
CA GLY A 25 7.91 -0.26 -19.57
C GLY A 25 6.92 -0.89 -18.59
N GLU A 26 6.43 -0.15 -17.60
CA GLU A 26 5.51 -0.62 -16.57
C GLU A 26 4.08 -0.15 -16.85
N LEU A 27 3.09 -0.93 -16.42
CA LEU A 27 1.71 -0.46 -16.33
C LEU A 27 1.53 0.26 -14.98
N GLU A 28 1.36 1.57 -15.03
CA GLU A 28 1.41 2.41 -13.85
C GLU A 28 0.06 2.47 -13.14
N ILE A 29 0.03 2.23 -11.83
CA ILE A 29 -1.17 2.51 -11.02
C ILE A 29 -1.56 3.99 -11.07
N THR A 30 -0.58 4.88 -11.28
CA THR A 30 -0.81 6.31 -11.47
C THR A 30 -1.67 6.60 -12.70
N ASP A 31 -1.56 5.82 -13.77
CA ASP A 31 -2.38 6.01 -14.97
C ASP A 31 -3.84 5.60 -14.73
N VAL A 32 -4.06 4.56 -13.92
CA VAL A 32 -5.40 4.22 -13.42
C VAL A 32 -5.96 5.38 -12.61
N ASN A 33 -5.23 5.90 -11.63
CA ASN A 33 -5.66 7.05 -10.83
C ASN A 33 -6.00 8.27 -11.70
N ASN A 34 -5.15 8.59 -12.68
CA ASN A 34 -5.35 9.70 -13.61
C ASN A 34 -6.61 9.54 -14.46
N HIS A 35 -6.97 8.30 -14.85
CA HIS A 35 -8.24 8.03 -15.51
C HIS A 35 -9.42 8.48 -14.64
N TYR A 36 -9.48 8.06 -13.37
CA TYR A 36 -10.58 8.44 -12.47
C TYR A 36 -10.58 9.94 -12.13
N ILE A 37 -9.41 10.58 -12.03
CA ILE A 37 -9.31 12.04 -11.85
C ILE A 37 -9.90 12.77 -13.06
N ALA A 38 -9.53 12.37 -14.27
CA ALA A 38 -10.00 13.00 -15.50
C ALA A 38 -11.52 12.92 -15.67
N HIS A 39 -12.16 11.90 -15.08
CA HIS A 39 -13.61 11.72 -15.10
C HIS A 39 -14.32 12.28 -13.85
N GLY A 40 -13.59 12.92 -12.92
CA GLY A 40 -14.16 13.46 -11.68
C GLY A 40 -14.70 12.39 -10.72
N MET A 41 -14.21 11.15 -10.85
CA MET A 41 -14.68 9.97 -10.11
C MET A 41 -13.74 9.57 -8.96
N LEU A 42 -12.58 10.22 -8.83
CA LEU A 42 -11.63 9.93 -7.77
C LEU A 42 -11.99 10.69 -6.48
N GLY A 43 -12.26 9.96 -5.42
CA GLY A 43 -12.23 10.46 -4.04
C GLY A 43 -10.87 10.20 -3.40
N TRP A 44 -10.51 10.99 -2.39
CA TRP A 44 -9.29 10.79 -1.61
C TRP A 44 -9.53 11.14 -0.14
N ASP A 45 -8.70 10.59 0.73
CA ASP A 45 -8.63 10.98 2.13
C ASP A 45 -7.18 10.91 2.63
N VAL A 46 -6.90 11.59 3.75
CA VAL A 46 -5.61 11.50 4.43
C VAL A 46 -5.65 10.37 5.43
N LEU A 47 -4.70 9.44 5.33
CA LEU A 47 -4.50 8.43 6.36
C LEU A 47 -3.86 9.07 7.61
N PRO A 48 -4.56 9.15 8.75
CA PRO A 48 -3.95 9.60 9.99
C PRO A 48 -3.05 8.51 10.58
N GLY A 49 -1.97 8.91 11.26
CA GLY A 49 -1.02 7.98 11.88
C GLY A 49 0.15 7.62 10.96
N TRP A 50 0.69 6.43 11.14
CA TRP A 50 1.93 6.01 10.49
C TRP A 50 1.65 5.06 9.32
N TRP A 51 2.25 5.36 8.17
CA TRP A 51 2.39 4.44 7.04
C TRP A 51 3.87 4.31 6.71
N THR A 52 4.33 3.09 6.52
CA THR A 52 5.69 2.79 6.08
C THR A 52 5.62 1.70 5.02
N ASP A 53 6.47 1.80 4.01
CA ASP A 53 6.81 0.66 3.16
C ASP A 53 8.03 -0.08 3.75
N ALA A 54 8.36 -1.23 3.17
CA ALA A 54 9.50 -2.05 3.55
C ALA A 54 10.36 -2.38 2.32
N GLY A 55 10.57 -1.39 1.44
CA GLY A 55 11.29 -1.53 0.17
C GLY A 55 12.81 -1.59 0.29
N THR A 56 13.39 -1.24 1.45
CA THR A 56 14.83 -1.29 1.75
C THR A 56 15.11 -2.04 3.04
N PHE A 57 16.37 -2.44 3.30
CA PHE A 57 16.73 -3.11 4.56
C PHE A 57 16.46 -2.22 5.78
N GLU A 58 16.74 -0.93 5.68
CA GLU A 58 16.52 0.05 6.75
C GLU A 58 15.03 0.28 7.01
N SER A 59 14.23 0.45 5.94
CA SER A 59 12.77 0.64 6.06
C SER A 59 12.08 -0.62 6.57
N LEU A 60 12.55 -1.81 6.19
CA LEU A 60 12.08 -3.10 6.74
C LEU A 60 12.38 -3.21 8.24
N ALA A 61 13.60 -2.88 8.67
CA ALA A 61 13.95 -2.89 10.09
C ALA A 61 13.07 -1.92 10.89
N GLN A 62 12.82 -0.72 10.35
CA GLN A 62 11.92 0.26 10.95
C GLN A 62 10.47 -0.24 11.03
N ALA A 63 9.95 -0.86 9.96
CA ALA A 63 8.60 -1.42 9.94
C ALA A 63 8.42 -2.51 11.01
N ASN A 64 9.43 -3.36 11.22
CA ASN A 64 9.42 -4.37 12.29
C ASN A 64 9.39 -3.75 13.69
N LEU A 65 10.17 -2.69 13.93
CA LEU A 65 10.15 -1.99 15.23
C LEU A 65 8.78 -1.37 15.51
N LEU A 66 8.15 -0.75 14.51
CA LEU A 66 6.80 -0.21 14.62
C LEU A 66 5.78 -1.31 14.90
N ALA A 67 5.85 -2.44 14.20
CA ALA A 67 4.96 -3.58 14.42
C ALA A 67 5.13 -4.22 15.79
N ALA A 68 6.35 -4.28 16.34
CA ALA A 68 6.64 -4.82 17.66
C ALA A 68 6.17 -3.87 18.79
N ALA A 69 6.26 -2.56 18.58
CA ALA A 69 5.78 -1.55 19.53
C ALA A 69 4.25 -1.49 19.60
N LEU A 70 3.56 -1.90 18.53
CA LEU A 70 2.12 -2.06 18.50
C LEU A 70 1.77 -3.42 19.12
N GLU A 71 0.93 -3.45 20.15
CA GLU A 71 0.29 -4.70 20.61
C GLU A 71 -0.77 -5.14 19.59
N LEU A 72 -0.36 -5.48 18.36
CA LEU A 72 -1.23 -5.84 17.25
C LEU A 72 -2.11 -7.06 17.55
N PHE A 73 -1.70 -7.88 18.52
CA PHE A 73 -2.42 -9.06 18.98
C PHE A 73 -2.40 -9.14 20.50
N PRO A 74 -3.35 -8.51 21.21
CA PRO A 74 -3.51 -8.71 22.64
C PRO A 74 -3.72 -10.21 22.91
N GLY A 75 -2.77 -10.85 23.59
CA GLY A 75 -2.80 -12.29 23.93
C GLY A 75 -1.74 -13.19 23.29
N LYS A 76 -0.85 -12.71 22.41
CA LYS A 76 0.26 -13.52 21.85
C LYS A 76 1.53 -13.58 22.73
N SER A 77 1.46 -13.24 24.02
CA SER A 77 2.63 -13.23 24.92
C SER A 77 3.23 -14.62 25.24
N GLN A 78 2.78 -15.70 24.58
CA GLN A 78 3.19 -17.07 24.92
C GLN A 78 4.17 -17.74 23.94
N TRP A 79 4.63 -17.05 22.88
CA TRP A 79 5.54 -17.65 21.90
C TRP A 79 7.04 -17.45 22.20
N HIS A 80 7.40 -16.84 23.34
CA HIS A 80 8.80 -16.65 23.74
C HIS A 80 9.23 -17.71 24.76
N ASN A 81 9.37 -18.98 24.36
CA ASN A 81 10.24 -19.92 25.09
C ASN A 81 10.56 -21.24 24.35
N HIS A 82 10.83 -21.18 23.05
CA HIS A 82 11.58 -22.26 22.38
C HIS A 82 12.89 -21.70 21.84
N THR A 83 13.83 -21.56 22.77
CA THR A 83 15.26 -21.59 22.49
C THR A 83 15.59 -22.91 21.81
N VAL A 84 16.41 -22.84 20.76
CA VAL A 84 17.08 -24.01 20.16
C VAL A 84 17.90 -24.74 21.22
#